data_AF-A0A9E5KZB3-F1
#
_entry.id   AF-A0A9E5KZB3-F1
#
_cell.length_a   1.000
_cell.length_b   1.000
_cell.length_c   1.000
_cell.angle_alpha   90.00
_cell.angle_beta   90.00
_cell.angle_gamma   90.00
#
_symmetry.space_group_name_H-M   'P 1'
#
loop_
_entity.id
_entity.type
_entity.pdbx_description
1 polymer ?
#
loop_
_entity_poly.entity_id
_entity_poly.type
_entity_poly.pdbx_seq_one_letter_code
_entity_poly.pdbx_strand_id
1 'polypeptide(L)'
;MKIGDHGVIIDGVEQGKIVAIDGEAVTLSVDDMLLQFPQSSVMLKQPLDYGELPAPNLTEKTKQAPKPSKDPELYVIDLHLSALPSLNQGLEPMAHQLACLKQSLLLARRSNSQRVLINHGVGQGKLKAAIDRFLKQTGQWRIVSRREAWGSEVVFSPDNRS
;
A
#
# COMPACT_ATOMS: atom_id res chain seq x y z
N MET A 1 -9.82 16.96 2.56
CA MET A 1 -9.07 17.49 1.41
C MET A 1 -9.12 18.99 1.49
N LYS A 2 -7.97 19.64 1.52
CA LYS A 2 -7.82 21.10 1.51
C LYS A 2 -6.59 21.51 0.71
N ILE A 3 -6.54 22.77 0.33
CA ILE A 3 -5.34 23.36 -0.28
C ILE A 3 -4.15 23.16 0.67
N GLY A 4 -3.05 22.67 0.12
CA GLY A 4 -1.84 22.32 0.85
C GLY A 4 -1.65 20.83 1.14
N ASP A 5 -2.73 20.03 1.10
CA ASP A 5 -2.63 18.57 1.25
C ASP A 5 -1.93 17.93 0.03
N HIS A 6 -1.35 16.74 0.21
CA HIS A 6 -0.87 15.92 -0.92
C HIS A 6 -1.97 14.99 -1.41
N GLY A 7 -2.32 15.12 -2.69
CA GLY A 7 -3.26 14.27 -3.41
C GLY A 7 -2.57 13.23 -4.28
N VAL A 8 -3.21 12.09 -4.46
CA VAL A 8 -2.82 11.01 -5.37
C VAL A 8 -4.00 10.69 -6.28
N ILE A 9 -3.77 10.55 -7.58
CA ILE A 9 -4.83 10.22 -8.54
C ILE A 9 -5.16 8.72 -8.48
N ILE A 10 -6.45 8.39 -8.40
CA ILE A 10 -6.94 7.01 -8.25
C ILE A 10 -6.63 6.14 -9.48
N ASP A 11 -6.89 6.66 -10.68
CA ASP A 11 -6.69 5.95 -11.96
C ASP A 11 -5.38 6.33 -12.67
N GLY A 12 -4.51 7.08 -11.99
CA GLY A 12 -3.31 7.70 -12.54
C GLY A 12 -2.05 7.36 -11.74
N VAL A 13 -0.92 7.87 -12.19
CA VAL A 13 0.37 7.80 -11.48
C VAL A 13 0.78 9.14 -10.87
N GLU A 14 0.01 10.18 -11.17
CA GLU A 14 0.23 11.54 -10.76
C GLU A 14 -0.08 11.70 -9.27
N GLN A 15 0.86 12.30 -8.56
CA GLN A 15 0.67 12.73 -7.17
C GLN A 15 1.29 14.10 -7.01
N GLY A 16 0.68 14.93 -6.17
CA GLY A 16 1.10 16.31 -6.07
C GLY A 16 0.42 17.05 -4.94
N LYS A 17 0.86 18.28 -4.73
CA LYS A 17 0.25 19.15 -3.73
C LYS A 17 -1.02 19.78 -4.30
N ILE A 18 -2.10 19.77 -3.55
CA ILE A 18 -3.34 20.46 -3.93
C ILE A 18 -3.11 21.96 -3.82
N VAL A 19 -3.23 22.66 -4.95
CA VAL A 19 -3.03 24.11 -5.03
C VAL A 19 -4.34 24.88 -5.22
N ALA A 20 -5.39 24.23 -5.73
CA ALA A 20 -6.73 24.82 -5.88
C ALA A 20 -7.83 23.75 -5.80
N ILE A 21 -9.01 24.15 -5.34
CA ILE A 21 -10.23 23.34 -5.29
C ILE A 21 -11.37 24.21 -5.76
N ASP A 22 -11.98 23.86 -6.90
CA ASP A 22 -13.05 24.61 -7.55
C ASP A 22 -14.25 23.69 -7.76
N GLY A 23 -15.20 23.73 -6.82
CA GLY A 23 -16.37 22.85 -6.85
C GLY A 23 -15.97 21.38 -6.80
N GLU A 24 -16.22 20.65 -7.90
CA GLU A 24 -15.91 19.22 -8.05
C GLU A 24 -14.53 18.95 -8.69
N ALA A 25 -13.71 19.98 -8.93
CA ALA A 25 -12.39 19.83 -9.53
C ALA A 25 -11.26 20.24 -8.56
N VAL A 26 -10.16 19.50 -8.62
CA VAL A 26 -8.97 19.68 -7.77
C VAL A 26 -7.76 19.85 -8.66
N THR A 27 -6.94 20.87 -8.39
CA THR A 27 -5.69 21.10 -9.11
C THR A 27 -4.50 20.63 -8.28
N LEU A 28 -3.70 19.72 -8.84
CA LEU A 28 -2.46 19.22 -8.28
C LEU A 28 -1.26 19.88 -8.95
N SER A 29 -0.26 20.23 -8.14
CA SER A 29 1.09 20.56 -8.61
C SER A 29 1.92 19.28 -8.65
N VAL A 30 2.27 18.82 -9.84
CA VAL A 30 3.04 17.60 -10.12
C VAL A 30 4.27 18.01 -10.93
N ASP A 31 5.48 17.86 -10.38
CA ASP A 31 6.74 18.25 -11.05
C ASP A 31 6.69 19.65 -11.70
N ASP A 32 6.22 20.65 -10.94
CA ASP A 32 6.01 22.05 -11.38
C ASP A 32 4.97 22.27 -12.49
N MET A 33 4.19 21.24 -12.86
CA MET A 33 3.03 21.33 -13.73
C MET A 33 1.72 21.35 -12.93
N LEU A 34 0.77 22.16 -13.37
CA LEU A 34 -0.57 22.23 -12.77
C LEU A 34 -1.54 21.34 -13.57
N LEU A 35 -2.04 20.30 -12.93
CA LEU A 35 -2.94 19.33 -13.53
C LEU A 35 -4.27 19.29 -12.77
N GLN A 36 -5.38 19.41 -13.50
CA GLN A 36 -6.72 19.44 -12.93
C GLN A 36 -7.40 18.09 -13.09
N PHE A 37 -8.02 17.62 -12.01
CA PHE A 37 -8.69 16.33 -11.95
C PHE A 37 -10.04 16.44 -11.25
N PRO A 38 -11.00 15.56 -11.55
CA PRO A 38 -12.21 15.43 -10.74
C PRO A 38 -11.85 15.10 -9.29
N GLN A 39 -12.50 15.73 -8.33
CA GLN A 39 -12.30 15.50 -6.90
C GLN A 39 -12.50 14.03 -6.53
N SER A 40 -13.44 13.36 -7.19
CA SER A 40 -13.69 11.91 -7.05
C SER A 40 -12.53 11.03 -7.49
N SER A 41 -11.60 11.56 -8.27
CA SER A 41 -10.39 10.88 -8.75
C SER A 41 -9.16 11.19 -7.91
N VAL A 42 -9.26 11.98 -6.83
CA VAL A 42 -8.12 12.38 -5.98
C VAL A 42 -8.28 11.87 -4.56
N MET A 43 -7.32 11.10 -4.06
CA MET A 43 -7.23 10.66 -2.66
C MET A 43 -6.17 11.46 -1.89
N LEU A 44 -6.38 11.66 -0.59
CA LEU A 44 -5.38 12.28 0.27
C LEU A 44 -4.31 11.26 0.70
N LYS A 45 -3.04 11.66 0.61
CA LYS A 45 -1.92 10.94 1.22
C LYS A 45 -2.01 11.11 2.74
N GLN A 46 -2.45 10.07 3.44
CA GLN A 46 -2.54 10.10 4.90
C GLN A 46 -1.21 9.70 5.55
N PRO A 47 -0.72 10.46 6.55
CA PRO A 47 0.32 9.98 7.43
C PRO A 47 -0.29 8.91 8.35
N LEU A 48 0.25 7.70 8.32
CA LEU A 48 -0.16 6.64 9.22
C LEU A 48 0.56 6.83 10.57
N ASP A 49 -0.21 7.20 11.59
CA ASP A 49 0.26 7.22 12.98
C ASP A 49 0.15 5.79 13.54
N TYR A 50 1.26 5.05 13.46
CA TYR A 50 1.39 3.74 14.06
C TYR A 50 1.97 3.91 15.46
N GLY A 51 1.10 3.86 16.47
CA GLY A 51 1.52 3.88 17.87
C GLY A 51 2.70 2.93 18.14
N GLU A 52 3.66 3.39 18.94
CA GLU A 52 4.94 2.73 19.19
C GLU A 52 4.77 1.23 19.53
N LEU A 53 5.28 0.36 18.67
CA LEU A 53 5.35 -1.07 18.94
C LEU A 53 6.51 -1.34 19.91
N PRO A 54 6.31 -2.10 21.00
CA PRO A 54 7.41 -2.49 21.88
C PRO A 54 8.36 -3.42 21.13
N ALA A 55 9.65 -3.08 21.17
CA ALA A 55 10.71 -3.85 20.54
C ALA A 55 10.80 -5.28 21.13
N PRO A 56 11.11 -6.31 20.32
CA PRO A 56 11.38 -7.63 20.83
C PRO A 56 12.64 -7.59 21.71
N ASN A 57 12.56 -8.15 22.91
CA ASN A 57 13.66 -8.28 23.85
C ASN A 57 14.84 -9.02 23.20
N LEU A 58 15.80 -8.27 22.69
CA LEU A 58 17.17 -8.73 22.50
C LEU A 58 17.95 -8.26 23.72
N THR A 59 18.37 -9.25 24.49
CA THR A 59 19.22 -9.10 25.66
C THR A 59 20.54 -8.40 25.29
N GLU A 60 20.99 -7.60 26.26
CA GLU A 60 22.32 -7.05 26.47
C GLU A 60 22.59 -5.61 26.01
N LYS A 61 23.00 -4.83 27.03
CA LYS A 61 23.18 -3.39 27.07
C LYS A 61 24.30 -2.93 26.13
N THR A 62 24.02 -1.91 25.32
CA THR A 62 24.96 -0.79 25.19
C THR A 62 24.19 0.48 24.83
N LYS A 63 24.35 1.52 25.66
CA LYS A 63 23.83 2.87 25.40
C LYS A 63 24.43 3.37 24.08
N GLN A 64 23.62 3.47 23.03
CA GLN A 64 23.89 4.30 21.87
C GLN A 64 22.65 5.13 21.58
N ALA A 65 22.88 6.43 21.37
CA ALA A 65 21.87 7.44 21.05
C ALA A 65 20.92 6.96 19.94
N PRO A 66 19.65 7.40 19.94
CA PRO A 66 18.67 6.94 18.96
C PRO A 66 19.15 7.30 17.55
N LYS A 67 19.54 6.28 16.78
CA LYS A 67 19.69 6.41 15.33
C LYS A 67 18.30 6.71 14.76
N PRO A 68 18.16 7.65 13.83
CA PRO A 68 16.88 7.91 13.18
C PRO A 68 16.37 6.60 12.55
N SER A 69 15.15 6.20 12.91
CA SER A 69 14.46 5.03 12.39
C SER A 69 14.27 5.17 10.89
N LYS A 70 15.21 4.63 10.11
CA LYS A 70 15.02 4.33 8.69
C LYS A 70 14.41 2.95 8.56
N ASP A 71 13.23 2.72 9.14
CA ASP A 71 12.43 1.58 8.66
C ASP A 71 11.98 1.96 7.25
N PRO A 72 12.34 1.20 6.21
CA PRO A 72 11.88 1.50 4.86
C PRO A 72 10.35 1.44 4.86
N GLU A 73 9.74 2.52 4.39
CA GLU A 73 8.29 2.68 4.21
C GLU A 73 7.69 1.37 3.65
N LEU A 74 6.95 0.64 4.49
CA LEU A 74 6.31 -0.62 4.11
C LEU A 74 5.17 -0.31 3.16
N TYR A 75 5.23 -0.82 1.93
CA TYR A 75 4.13 -0.65 0.98
C TYR A 75 2.93 -1.49 1.42
N VAL A 76 1.80 -0.85 1.72
CA VAL A 76 0.60 -1.52 2.25
C VAL A 76 -0.40 -1.78 1.13
N ILE A 77 -0.90 -3.01 1.05
CA ILE A 77 -1.95 -3.44 0.13
C ILE A 77 -3.16 -3.82 0.97
N ASP A 78 -4.23 -3.03 0.89
CA ASP A 78 -5.51 -3.38 1.50
C ASP A 78 -6.42 -4.06 0.48
N LEU A 79 -6.85 -5.28 0.77
CA LEU A 79 -7.71 -6.09 -0.07
C LEU A 79 -9.14 -6.19 0.46
N HIS A 80 -9.52 -5.43 1.49
CA HIS A 80 -10.94 -5.31 1.87
C HIS A 80 -11.71 -4.72 0.67
N LEU A 81 -12.85 -5.32 0.32
CA LEU A 81 -13.62 -4.89 -0.86
C LEU A 81 -14.02 -3.41 -0.83
N SER A 82 -14.23 -2.83 0.35
CA SER A 82 -14.50 -1.40 0.55
C SER A 82 -13.30 -0.50 0.30
N ALA A 83 -12.08 -1.05 0.35
CA ALA A 83 -10.82 -0.34 0.10
C ALA A 83 -10.35 -0.52 -1.35
N LEU A 84 -11.01 -1.39 -2.13
CA LEU A 84 -10.66 -1.62 -3.53
C LEU A 84 -11.38 -0.63 -4.46
N PRO A 85 -10.74 -0.27 -5.59
CA PRO A 85 -11.40 0.51 -6.64
C PRO A 85 -12.66 -0.21 -7.12
N SER A 86 -13.61 0.54 -7.69
CA SER A 86 -14.90 0.00 -8.10
C SER A 86 -14.73 -1.25 -8.97
N LEU A 87 -15.48 -2.30 -8.63
CA LEU A 87 -15.48 -3.56 -9.36
C LEU A 87 -15.82 -3.27 -10.84
N ASN A 88 -14.98 -3.71 -11.77
CA ASN A 88 -15.41 -3.81 -13.17
C ASN A 88 -16.69 -4.66 -13.20
N GLN A 89 -17.76 -4.13 -13.78
CA GLN A 89 -19.04 -4.83 -13.83
C GLN A 89 -18.84 -6.25 -14.41
N GLY A 90 -19.18 -7.27 -13.62
CA GLY A 90 -19.09 -8.69 -14.01
C GLY A 90 -17.87 -9.46 -13.48
N LEU A 91 -16.96 -8.82 -12.72
CA LEU A 91 -15.82 -9.51 -12.09
C LEU A 91 -16.18 -10.00 -10.69
N GLU A 92 -16.03 -11.30 -10.41
CA GLU A 92 -16.28 -11.84 -9.07
C GLU A 92 -15.34 -11.19 -8.02
N PRO A 93 -15.81 -10.89 -6.79
CA PRO A 93 -15.04 -10.17 -5.78
C PRO A 93 -13.63 -10.73 -5.50
N MET A 94 -13.49 -12.06 -5.48
CA MET A 94 -12.21 -12.73 -5.29
C MET A 94 -11.23 -12.50 -6.45
N ALA A 95 -11.73 -12.57 -7.68
CA ALA A 95 -10.91 -12.35 -8.87
C ALA A 95 -10.44 -10.89 -8.94
N HIS A 96 -11.28 -9.95 -8.52
CA HIS A 96 -10.91 -8.54 -8.38
C HIS A 96 -9.83 -8.33 -7.30
N GLN A 97 -9.99 -8.91 -6.11
CA GLN A 97 -8.98 -8.85 -5.04
C GLN A 97 -7.60 -9.36 -5.50
N LEU A 98 -7.57 -10.47 -6.26
CA LEU A 98 -6.32 -11.01 -6.80
C LEU A 98 -5.73 -10.14 -7.92
N ALA A 99 -6.57 -9.52 -8.75
CA ALA A 99 -6.12 -8.58 -9.77
C ALA A 99 -5.47 -7.34 -9.12
N CYS A 100 -6.11 -6.77 -8.11
CA CYS A 100 -5.58 -5.66 -7.32
C CYS A 100 -4.26 -6.04 -6.64
N LEU A 101 -4.20 -7.19 -5.97
CA LEU A 101 -2.96 -7.70 -5.37
C LEU A 101 -1.81 -7.76 -6.40
N LYS A 102 -2.07 -8.34 -7.58
CA LYS A 102 -1.06 -8.45 -8.64
C LYS A 102 -0.55 -7.08 -9.09
N GLN A 103 -1.46 -6.14 -9.32
CA GLN A 103 -1.09 -4.79 -9.75
C GLN A 103 -0.31 -4.06 -8.65
N SER A 104 -0.77 -4.10 -7.41
CA SER A 104 -0.11 -3.44 -6.28
C SER A 104 1.28 -4.01 -6.00
N LEU A 105 1.48 -5.33 -6.13
CA LEU A 105 2.80 -5.94 -6.04
C LEU A 105 3.72 -5.49 -7.18
N LEU A 106 3.22 -5.28 -8.40
CA LEU A 106 4.02 -4.72 -9.49
C LEU A 106 4.43 -3.27 -9.20
N LEU A 107 3.53 -2.47 -8.64
CA LEU A 107 3.79 -1.09 -8.23
C LEU A 107 4.84 -1.04 -7.12
N ALA A 108 4.72 -1.90 -6.09
CA ALA A 108 5.69 -2.00 -5.01
C ALA A 108 7.11 -2.29 -5.52
N ARG A 109 7.27 -3.13 -6.55
CA ARG A 109 8.60 -3.35 -7.16
C ARG A 109 9.11 -2.11 -7.87
N ARG A 110 8.25 -1.42 -8.64
CA ARG A 110 8.62 -0.19 -9.35
C ARG A 110 9.01 0.93 -8.39
N SER A 111 8.42 0.98 -7.19
CA SER A 111 8.77 1.93 -6.14
C SER A 111 9.97 1.50 -5.29
N ASN A 112 10.71 0.45 -5.69
CA ASN A 112 11.82 -0.13 -4.94
C ASN A 112 11.45 -0.63 -3.53
N SER A 113 10.16 -0.89 -3.28
CA SER A 113 9.69 -1.44 -2.01
C SER A 113 9.96 -2.94 -1.98
N GLN A 114 11.00 -3.35 -1.25
CA GLN A 114 11.34 -4.77 -1.10
C GLN A 114 10.43 -5.50 -0.13
N ARG A 115 9.69 -4.77 0.72
CA ARG A 115 8.78 -5.33 1.73
C ARG A 115 7.37 -4.73 1.54
N VAL A 116 6.38 -5.61 1.60
CA VAL A 116 4.97 -5.27 1.42
C VAL A 116 4.15 -5.90 2.55
N LEU A 117 3.21 -5.14 3.11
CA LEU A 117 2.18 -5.66 4.01
C LEU A 117 0.89 -5.87 3.22
N ILE A 118 0.36 -7.09 3.21
CA ILE A 118 -0.92 -7.43 2.61
C ILE A 118 -1.94 -7.55 3.73
N ASN A 119 -3.00 -6.74 3.69
CA ASN A 119 -4.16 -6.84 4.57
C ASN A 119 -5.31 -7.48 3.80
N HIS A 120 -5.69 -8.69 4.18
CA HIS A 120 -6.73 -9.46 3.51
C HIS A 120 -7.92 -9.80 4.44
N GLY A 121 -7.85 -9.39 5.71
CA GLY A 121 -8.90 -9.58 6.71
C GLY A 121 -8.98 -11.00 7.31
N VAL A 122 -9.68 -11.11 8.43
CA VAL A 122 -9.76 -12.32 9.29
C VAL A 122 -10.87 -13.30 8.89
N GLY A 123 -11.34 -13.25 7.65
CA GLY A 123 -12.47 -14.07 7.18
C GLY A 123 -12.19 -15.58 7.20
N GLN A 124 -12.96 -16.35 6.44
CA GLN A 124 -12.85 -17.83 6.37
C GLN A 124 -11.52 -18.37 5.79
N GLY A 125 -10.52 -17.51 5.56
CA GLY A 125 -9.21 -17.91 5.03
C GLY A 125 -9.15 -18.19 3.53
N LYS A 126 -10.25 -18.01 2.78
CA LYS A 126 -10.28 -18.24 1.32
C LYS A 126 -9.33 -17.31 0.56
N LEU A 127 -9.33 -16.02 0.88
CA LEU A 127 -8.44 -15.03 0.26
C LEU A 127 -6.97 -15.29 0.62
N LYS A 128 -6.69 -15.58 1.90
CA LYS A 128 -5.37 -16.04 2.36
C LYS A 128 -4.85 -17.22 1.56
N ALA A 129 -5.66 -18.27 1.38
CA ALA A 129 -5.27 -19.45 0.60
C ALA A 129 -5.00 -19.12 -0.88
N ALA A 130 -5.76 -18.18 -1.45
CA ALA A 130 -5.57 -17.71 -2.82
C ALA A 130 -4.27 -16.89 -2.96
N ILE A 131 -3.98 -16.00 -2.00
CA ILE A 131 -2.72 -15.24 -1.91
C ILE A 131 -1.54 -16.21 -1.81
N ASP A 132 -1.61 -17.18 -0.90
CA ASP A 132 -0.58 -18.21 -0.73
C ASP A 132 -0.29 -18.95 -2.03
N ARG A 133 -1.33 -19.35 -2.76
CA ARG A 133 -1.19 -20.03 -4.05
C ARG A 133 -0.54 -19.11 -5.09
N PHE A 134 -1.01 -17.86 -5.19
CA PHE A 134 -0.49 -16.87 -6.13
C PHE A 134 1.00 -16.59 -5.90
N LEU A 135 1.42 -16.37 -4.66
CA LEU A 135 2.82 -16.09 -4.31
C LEU A 135 3.71 -17.31 -4.59
N LYS A 136 3.25 -18.53 -4.26
CA LYS A 136 3.98 -19.76 -4.60
C LYS A 136 4.15 -19.96 -6.10
N GLN A 137 3.11 -19.67 -6.89
CA GLN A 137 3.14 -19.82 -8.35
C GLN A 137 4.08 -18.81 -9.02
N THR A 138 4.08 -17.57 -8.55
CA THR A 138 4.91 -16.51 -9.14
C THR A 138 6.36 -16.56 -8.68
N GLY A 139 6.60 -16.95 -7.42
CA GLY A 139 7.94 -17.03 -6.83
C GLY A 139 8.64 -15.68 -6.63
N GLN A 140 8.01 -14.57 -7.03
CA GLN A 140 8.60 -13.23 -7.01
C GLN A 140 8.61 -12.59 -5.62
N TRP A 141 7.72 -13.07 -4.74
CA TRP A 141 7.50 -12.56 -3.40
C TRP A 141 7.37 -13.74 -2.44
N ARG A 142 7.99 -13.62 -1.26
CA ARG A 142 8.00 -14.66 -0.23
C ARG A 142 7.41 -14.11 1.05
N ILE A 143 6.52 -14.87 1.67
CA ILE A 143 5.99 -14.54 2.99
C ILE A 143 7.12 -14.68 4.01
N VAL A 144 7.36 -13.61 4.77
CA VAL A 144 8.37 -13.56 5.82
C VAL A 144 7.75 -13.45 7.22
N SER A 145 6.50 -13.02 7.32
CA SER A 145 5.75 -12.98 8.58
C SER A 145 4.25 -13.08 8.32
N ARG A 146 3.51 -13.65 9.28
CA ARG A 146 2.05 -13.73 9.28
C ARG A 146 1.50 -13.21 10.61
N ARG A 147 0.45 -12.40 10.56
CA ARG A 147 -0.37 -12.03 11.70
C ARG A 147 -1.78 -12.52 11.47
N GLU A 148 -2.02 -13.80 11.75
CA GLU A 148 -3.29 -14.46 11.44
C GLU A 148 -4.48 -13.81 12.15
N ALA A 149 -4.29 -13.36 13.40
CA ALA A 149 -5.31 -12.67 14.16
C ALA A 149 -5.80 -11.37 13.50
N TRP A 150 -5.00 -10.78 12.60
CA TRP A 150 -5.28 -9.50 11.95
C TRP A 150 -5.49 -9.66 10.43
N GLY A 151 -5.41 -10.91 9.92
CA GLY A 151 -5.57 -11.19 8.50
C GLY A 151 -4.55 -10.46 7.64
N SER A 152 -3.27 -10.52 8.03
CA SER A 152 -2.20 -9.86 7.29
C SER A 152 -0.93 -10.70 7.14
N GLU A 153 -0.25 -10.50 6.01
CA GLU A 153 1.04 -11.11 5.71
C GLU A 153 2.05 -10.05 5.29
N VAL A 154 3.30 -10.21 5.77
CA VAL A 154 4.43 -9.44 5.24
C VAL A 154 5.12 -10.30 4.21
N VAL A 155 5.29 -9.75 3.01
CA VAL A 155 6.01 -10.38 1.92
C VAL A 155 7.25 -9.58 1.53
N PHE A 156 8.27 -10.30 1.07
CA PHE A 156 9.55 -9.74 0.64
C PHE A 156 9.89 -10.17 -0.78
N SER A 157 10.40 -9.24 -1.59
CA SER A 157 10.96 -9.55 -2.91
C SER A 157 12.49 -9.48 -2.85
N PRO A 158 13.21 -10.58 -3.12
CA PRO A 158 14.67 -10.62 -3.06
C PRO A 158 15.36 -9.89 -4.23
N ASP A 159 14.64 -9.63 -5.33
CA ASP A 159 15.18 -9.02 -6.54
C ASP A 159 14.66 -7.60 -6.72
N ASN A 160 15.50 -6.64 -6.34
CA ASN A 160 15.36 -5.24 -6.69
C ASN A 160 16.58 -4.72 -7.47
N ARG A 161 17.32 -5.63 -8.12
CA ARG A 161 18.43 -5.27 -9.01
C ARG A 161 17.92 -5.24 -10.45
N SER A 162 17.61 -4.04 -10.91
CA SER A 162 17.75 -3.67 -12.33
C SER A 162 19.17 -3.20 -12.56
#